data_AF-A0A6C0JQG0-F1
#
_entry.id   AF-A0A6C0JQG0-F1
#
_cell.length_a   1.000
_cell.length_b   1.000
_cell.length_c   1.000
_cell.angle_alpha   90.00
_cell.angle_beta   90.00
_cell.angle_gamma   90.00
#
_symmetry.space_group_name_H-M   'P 1'
#
loop_
_entity.id
_entity.type
_entity.pdbx_description
1 polymer ?
#
loop_
_entity_poly.entity_id
_entity_poly.type
_entity_poly.pdbx_seq_one_letter_code
_entity_poly.pdbx_strand_id
1 'polypeptide(L)'
;MMNFRIGTDCSGIEAPIQALQQLGIPHCHVFSSDIDKYAIQSIKANYQPEKIFGDITDRDIDEVPDIDVYVCGFPCQTFSMAGHRKGFDDKRGNVFFSCLEVIKEKEPKFFILENVKGLINHNKGKTFKRILGELESLEHYNIHWDLLNTKDYGIPQSRPRVFIVGFRVDVQTGPFNFPEVLDMPDIHDYIDQEDNSSRALPPRVAKVNYMDTIPIDAAFVDFSLYGHSHFPNSGTVCSCICRKSELWCVPKQRFANCKEYLSLQGFPSDFKQVVSDTQMKRQIGNSMSVNVLVEIFKECMKAME
;
A
#
# COMPACT_ATOMS: atom_id res chain seq x y z
N MET A 1 -22.05 17.16 -5.29
CA MET A 1 -20.94 16.48 -4.61
C MET A 1 -19.73 17.39 -4.64
N MET A 2 -19.09 17.65 -3.50
CA MET A 2 -17.81 18.36 -3.48
C MET A 2 -16.75 17.53 -4.20
N ASN A 3 -15.92 18.17 -5.02
CA ASN A 3 -14.78 17.52 -5.65
C ASN A 3 -13.64 17.53 -4.62
N PHE A 4 -13.26 16.37 -4.05
CA PHE A 4 -12.19 16.33 -3.06
C PHE A 4 -10.84 16.62 -3.70
N ARG A 5 -10.06 17.53 -3.13
CA ARG A 5 -8.63 17.70 -3.48
C ARG A 5 -7.82 16.65 -2.75
N ILE A 6 -7.20 15.72 -3.47
CA ILE A 6 -6.37 14.68 -2.88
C ILE A 6 -4.89 14.90 -3.18
N GLY A 7 -4.06 14.77 -2.15
CA GLY A 7 -2.61 14.70 -2.25
C GLY A 7 -2.08 13.38 -1.71
N THR A 8 -1.08 12.81 -2.38
CA THR A 8 -0.44 11.57 -1.94
C THR A 8 1.07 11.73 -1.79
N ASP A 9 1.62 11.15 -0.74
CA ASP A 9 3.05 11.08 -0.46
C ASP A 9 3.51 9.63 -0.33
N CYS A 10 4.74 9.34 -0.77
CA CYS A 10 5.17 7.95 -1.00
C CYS A 10 4.18 7.23 -1.93
N SER A 11 3.79 7.91 -3.00
CA SER A 11 2.65 7.59 -3.85
C SER A 11 2.74 6.22 -4.53
N GLY A 12 3.95 5.75 -4.83
CA GLY A 12 4.18 4.50 -5.54
C GLY A 12 3.47 4.46 -6.89
N ILE A 13 2.43 3.64 -6.99
CA ILE A 13 1.59 3.48 -8.20
C ILE A 13 0.14 3.96 -7.98
N GLU A 14 -0.07 4.81 -6.97
CA GLU A 14 -1.32 5.53 -6.71
C GLU A 14 -2.53 4.64 -6.42
N ALA A 15 -2.34 3.64 -5.54
CA ALA A 15 -3.46 2.87 -5.00
C ALA A 15 -4.61 3.76 -4.43
N PRO A 16 -4.36 4.90 -3.76
CA PRO A 16 -5.43 5.77 -3.27
C PRO A 16 -6.27 6.38 -4.40
N ILE A 17 -5.63 6.84 -5.47
CA ILE A 17 -6.33 7.42 -6.63
C ILE A 17 -7.11 6.34 -7.36
N GLN A 18 -6.51 5.16 -7.53
CA GLN A 18 -7.19 4.01 -8.12
C GLN A 18 -8.47 3.64 -7.35
N ALA A 19 -8.41 3.65 -6.02
CA ALA A 19 -9.55 3.35 -5.16
C ALA A 19 -10.68 4.39 -5.31
N LEU A 20 -10.36 5.68 -5.32
CA LEU A 20 -11.35 6.75 -5.55
C LEU A 20 -12.00 6.64 -6.94
N GLN A 21 -11.21 6.30 -7.97
CA GLN A 21 -11.72 6.06 -9.33
C GLN A 21 -12.68 4.86 -9.37
N GLN A 22 -12.36 3.75 -8.71
CA GLN A 22 -13.23 2.57 -8.65
C GLN A 22 -14.55 2.86 -7.92
N LEU A 23 -14.53 3.73 -6.90
CA LEU A 23 -15.73 4.20 -6.21
C LEU A 23 -16.55 5.23 -7.01
N GLY A 24 -15.98 5.79 -8.09
CA GLY A 24 -16.60 6.89 -8.83
C GLY A 24 -16.73 8.18 -8.01
N ILE A 25 -15.90 8.36 -6.97
CA ILE A 25 -15.91 9.57 -6.14
C ILE A 25 -15.24 10.70 -6.93
N PRO A 26 -15.92 11.83 -7.18
CA PRO A 26 -15.31 12.99 -7.82
C PRO A 26 -14.15 13.54 -6.99
N HIS A 27 -12.98 13.68 -7.61
CA HIS A 27 -11.79 14.24 -6.97
C HIS A 27 -10.93 15.04 -7.96
N CYS A 28 -10.15 15.99 -7.43
CA CYS A 28 -8.99 16.59 -8.09
C CYS A 28 -7.72 15.93 -7.54
N HIS A 29 -6.91 15.33 -8.41
CA HIS A 29 -5.60 14.80 -8.04
C HIS A 29 -4.58 15.95 -8.02
N VAL A 30 -4.40 16.56 -6.84
CA VAL A 30 -3.65 17.80 -6.70
C VAL A 30 -2.15 17.56 -6.72
N PHE A 31 -1.65 16.55 -6.02
CA PHE A 31 -0.26 16.17 -6.14
C PHE A 31 0.00 14.69 -5.86
N SER A 32 1.07 14.22 -6.48
CA SER A 32 1.80 13.00 -6.12
C SER A 32 3.20 13.34 -5.63
N SER A 33 3.82 12.48 -4.86
CA SER A 33 5.19 12.69 -4.35
C SER A 33 5.87 11.35 -4.11
N ASP A 34 6.93 11.10 -4.88
CA ASP A 34 7.72 9.88 -4.77
C ASP A 34 9.17 10.12 -5.21
N ILE A 35 10.13 9.57 -4.47
CA ILE A 35 11.56 9.67 -4.79
C ILE A 35 11.99 8.71 -5.92
N ASP A 36 11.22 7.64 -6.15
CA ASP A 36 11.54 6.64 -7.17
C ASP A 36 11.12 7.12 -8.56
N LYS A 37 12.11 7.41 -9.40
CA LYS A 37 11.89 7.78 -10.81
C LYS A 37 11.03 6.78 -11.60
N TYR A 38 11.02 5.50 -11.22
CA TYR A 38 10.17 4.50 -11.89
C TYR A 38 8.72 4.58 -11.41
N ALA A 39 8.49 4.92 -10.14
CA ALA A 39 7.15 5.19 -9.61
C ALA A 39 6.56 6.40 -10.33
N ILE A 40 7.32 7.50 -10.43
CA ILE A 40 6.93 8.70 -11.19
C ILE A 40 6.54 8.37 -12.65
N GLN A 41 7.27 7.47 -13.33
CA GLN A 41 6.92 7.04 -14.68
C GLN A 41 5.55 6.35 -14.72
N SER A 42 5.29 5.42 -13.79
CA SER A 42 4.00 4.73 -13.67
C SER A 42 2.86 5.69 -13.33
N ILE A 43 3.11 6.67 -12.46
CA ILE A 43 2.14 7.74 -12.11
C ILE A 43 1.75 8.50 -13.36
N LYS A 44 2.72 9.04 -14.11
CA LYS A 44 2.47 9.82 -15.35
C LYS A 44 1.76 9.02 -16.44
N ALA A 45 1.92 7.70 -16.47
CA ALA A 45 1.30 6.85 -17.49
C ALA A 45 -0.18 6.55 -17.20
N ASN A 46 -0.55 6.47 -15.92
CA ASN A 46 -1.86 5.98 -15.47
C ASN A 46 -2.73 7.07 -14.86
N TYR A 47 -2.14 8.15 -14.35
CA TYR A 47 -2.83 9.22 -13.64
C TYR A 47 -2.33 10.60 -14.09
N GLN A 48 -3.03 11.64 -13.65
CA GLN A 48 -2.77 13.02 -14.05
C GLN A 48 -2.78 13.95 -12.82
N PRO A 49 -1.80 13.83 -11.90
CA PRO A 49 -1.66 14.81 -10.83
C PRO A 49 -1.30 16.19 -11.39
N GLU A 50 -1.79 17.26 -10.76
CA GLU A 50 -1.44 18.63 -11.15
C GLU A 50 0.05 18.93 -10.87
N LYS A 51 0.59 18.42 -9.76
CA LYS A 51 2.01 18.51 -9.38
C LYS A 51 2.61 17.14 -9.06
N ILE A 52 3.88 16.94 -9.38
CA ILE A 52 4.64 15.77 -8.93
C ILE A 52 5.89 16.26 -8.20
N PHE A 53 5.97 15.92 -6.93
CA PHE A 53 7.15 16.17 -6.09
C PHE A 53 8.09 14.94 -6.05
N GLY A 54 9.33 15.19 -5.65
CA GLY A 54 10.36 14.17 -5.47
C GLY A 54 10.44 13.69 -4.01
N ASP A 55 11.59 13.90 -3.38
CA ASP A 55 11.79 13.58 -1.97
C ASP A 55 10.96 14.51 -1.08
N ILE A 56 10.00 13.95 -0.34
CA ILE A 56 9.16 14.67 0.63
C ILE A 56 10.00 15.36 1.71
N THR A 57 11.19 14.86 2.03
CA THR A 57 12.02 15.40 3.11
C THR A 57 12.80 16.66 2.73
N ASP A 58 12.88 16.95 1.43
CA ASP A 58 13.52 18.15 0.86
C ASP A 58 12.47 19.13 0.27
N ARG A 59 11.18 18.81 0.38
CA ARG A 59 10.09 19.60 -0.20
C ARG A 59 9.73 20.78 0.70
N ASP A 60 9.61 21.96 0.10
CA ASP A 60 9.05 23.13 0.78
C ASP A 60 7.53 22.97 0.99
N ILE A 61 7.08 23.08 2.23
CA ILE A 61 5.68 22.92 2.61
C ILE A 61 4.79 24.03 2.01
N ASP A 62 5.35 25.19 1.71
CA ASP A 62 4.64 26.30 1.08
C ASP A 62 4.29 25.98 -0.39
N GLU A 63 5.04 25.09 -1.05
CA GLU A 63 4.74 24.65 -2.42
C GLU A 63 3.62 23.61 -2.51
N VAL A 64 3.35 22.92 -1.40
CA VAL A 64 2.30 21.91 -1.27
C VAL A 64 0.94 22.61 -1.33
N PRO A 65 0.10 22.33 -2.34
CA PRO A 65 -1.21 22.98 -2.43
C PRO A 65 -2.16 22.48 -1.33
N ASP A 66 -3.21 23.25 -1.08
CA ASP A 66 -4.28 22.84 -0.18
C ASP A 66 -4.97 21.56 -0.65
N ILE A 67 -5.25 20.68 0.31
CA ILE A 67 -5.85 19.37 0.09
C ILE A 67 -6.99 19.13 1.07
N ASP A 68 -7.98 18.36 0.66
CA ASP A 68 -9.07 17.89 1.50
C ASP A 68 -8.81 16.47 2.01
N VAL A 69 -8.04 15.68 1.25
CA VAL A 69 -7.70 14.29 1.57
C VAL A 69 -6.21 14.09 1.42
N TYR A 70 -5.59 13.48 2.42
CA TYR A 70 -4.17 13.16 2.39
C TYR A 70 -3.94 11.66 2.58
N VAL A 71 -3.14 11.01 1.73
CA VAL A 71 -2.81 9.59 1.89
C VAL A 71 -1.32 9.35 1.79
N CYS A 72 -0.75 8.60 2.75
CA CYS A 72 0.68 8.30 2.74
C CYS A 72 1.03 6.90 3.29
N GLY A 73 1.72 6.11 2.47
CA GLY A 73 2.33 4.81 2.84
C GLY A 73 3.80 4.97 3.20
N PHE A 74 4.08 5.57 4.35
CA PHE A 74 5.45 5.95 4.70
C PHE A 74 6.36 4.73 5.00
N PRO A 75 7.65 4.77 4.64
CA PRO A 75 8.54 3.64 4.85
C PRO A 75 8.85 3.39 6.34
N CYS A 76 8.75 2.14 6.79
CA CYS A 76 9.07 1.72 8.17
C CYS A 76 10.57 1.91 8.55
N GLN A 77 11.47 2.07 7.58
CA GLN A 77 12.93 2.05 7.78
C GLN A 77 13.49 3.32 8.43
N THR A 78 12.78 4.45 8.35
CA THR A 78 13.25 5.74 8.88
C THR A 78 13.37 5.74 10.41
N PHE A 79 12.59 4.90 11.10
CA PHE A 79 12.57 4.86 12.57
C PHE A 79 13.76 4.13 13.20
N SER A 80 14.42 3.21 12.49
CA SER A 80 15.61 2.52 13.01
C SER A 80 16.86 3.41 12.93
N MET A 81 16.95 4.26 11.89
CA MET A 81 18.08 5.18 11.70
C MET A 81 18.09 6.32 12.73
N ALA A 82 16.92 6.75 13.22
CA ALA A 82 16.78 7.75 14.28
C ALA A 82 17.29 7.27 15.65
N GLY A 83 17.54 5.96 15.83
CA GLY A 83 18.10 5.41 17.06
C GLY A 83 19.61 5.57 17.20
N HIS A 84 20.34 5.76 16.10
CA HIS A 84 21.82 5.82 16.08
C HIS A 84 22.40 7.23 15.90
N ARG A 85 21.59 8.20 15.49
CA ARG A 85 21.92 9.62 15.50
C ARG A 85 21.18 10.26 16.66
N LYS A 86 21.83 11.20 17.36
CA LYS A 86 21.36 11.86 18.59
C LYS A 86 19.87 12.23 18.54
N GLY A 87 19.02 11.37 19.11
CA GLY A 87 17.62 11.67 19.41
C GLY A 87 16.73 11.96 18.21
N PHE A 88 15.44 11.75 18.39
CA PHE A 88 14.39 12.18 17.47
C PHE A 88 14.17 13.71 17.48
N ASP A 89 15.17 14.48 17.89
CA ASP A 89 15.16 15.95 17.87
C ASP A 89 15.64 16.50 16.52
N ASP A 90 16.28 15.66 15.68
CA ASP A 90 16.58 16.01 14.30
C ASP A 90 15.39 15.62 13.41
N LYS A 91 14.44 16.57 13.26
CA LYS A 91 13.27 16.42 12.37
C LYS A 91 13.63 16.24 10.90
N ARG A 92 14.88 16.55 10.52
CA ARG A 92 15.38 16.53 9.14
C ARG A 92 15.53 15.10 8.61
N GLY A 93 14.93 14.81 7.46
CA GLY A 93 15.14 13.56 6.72
C GLY A 93 14.28 12.37 7.17
N ASN A 94 13.27 12.56 8.01
CA ASN A 94 12.35 11.48 8.38
C ASN A 94 10.96 11.71 7.77
N VAL A 95 10.61 10.82 6.83
CA VAL A 95 9.35 10.84 6.09
C VAL A 95 8.12 11.01 6.98
N PHE A 96 8.04 10.34 8.15
CA PHE A 96 6.87 10.48 9.01
C PHE A 96 6.68 11.91 9.53
N PHE A 97 7.76 12.60 9.89
CA PHE A 97 7.66 13.98 10.35
C PHE A 97 7.32 14.95 9.21
N SER A 98 7.80 14.69 7.99
CA SER A 98 7.36 15.44 6.80
C SER A 98 5.88 15.19 6.50
N CYS A 99 5.36 13.97 6.69
CA CYS A 99 3.92 13.71 6.59
C CYS A 99 3.13 14.46 7.67
N LEU A 100 3.64 14.48 8.91
CA LEU A 100 3.01 15.21 10.01
C LEU A 100 2.99 16.73 9.75
N GLU A 101 4.04 17.27 9.14
CA GLU A 101 4.12 18.66 8.71
C GLU A 101 3.05 18.98 7.65
N VAL A 102 2.86 18.11 6.66
CA VAL A 102 1.75 18.26 5.68
C VAL A 102 0.39 18.27 6.37
N ILE A 103 0.15 17.35 7.31
CA ILE A 103 -1.13 17.30 8.04
C ILE A 103 -1.36 18.58 8.86
N LYS A 104 -0.31 19.09 9.51
CA LYS A 104 -0.39 20.31 10.34
C LYS A 104 -0.63 21.58 9.53
N GLU A 105 0.08 21.72 8.41
CA GLU A 105 0.03 22.96 7.61
C GLU A 105 -1.15 22.99 6.63
N LYS A 106 -1.61 21.84 6.15
CA LYS A 106 -2.69 21.75 5.15
C LYS A 106 -4.04 21.33 5.73
N GLU A 107 -4.05 20.85 6.98
CA GLU A 107 -5.25 20.47 7.73
C GLU A 107 -6.33 19.76 6.88
N PRO A 108 -5.99 18.64 6.20
CA PRO A 108 -6.94 17.93 5.35
C PRO A 108 -8.17 17.49 6.15
N LYS A 109 -9.34 17.44 5.51
CA LYS A 109 -10.59 16.98 6.14
C LYS A 109 -10.44 15.61 6.79
N PHE A 110 -9.72 14.71 6.12
CA PHE A 110 -9.23 13.48 6.72
C PHE A 110 -7.92 13.03 6.07
N PHE A 111 -7.16 12.20 6.77
CA PHE A 111 -5.96 11.57 6.24
C PHE A 111 -5.95 10.06 6.49
N ILE A 112 -5.24 9.32 5.63
CA ILE A 112 -5.01 7.89 5.76
C ILE A 112 -3.51 7.63 5.72
N LEU A 113 -2.98 7.00 6.76
CA LEU A 113 -1.61 6.53 6.81
C LEU A 113 -1.57 5.00 6.81
N GLU A 114 -0.61 4.42 6.12
CA GLU A 114 -0.42 2.96 6.05
C GLU A 114 0.99 2.56 6.46
N ASN A 115 1.10 1.40 7.11
CA ASN A 115 2.39 0.77 7.34
C ASN A 115 2.31 -0.76 7.52
N VAL A 116 3.47 -1.42 7.54
CA VAL A 116 3.56 -2.86 7.80
C VAL A 116 3.12 -3.22 9.22
N LYS A 117 2.48 -4.40 9.38
CA LYS A 117 2.11 -4.97 10.70
C LYS A 117 3.25 -4.93 11.74
N GLY A 118 4.50 -5.09 11.27
CA GLY A 118 5.68 -5.07 12.13
C GLY A 118 5.86 -3.77 12.90
N LEU A 119 5.30 -2.64 12.44
CA LEU A 119 5.38 -1.35 13.10
C LEU A 119 4.82 -1.39 14.54
N ILE A 120 3.71 -2.09 14.76
CA ILE A 120 3.04 -2.20 16.08
C ILE A 120 4.00 -2.71 17.15
N ASN A 121 4.86 -3.67 16.79
CA ASN A 121 5.78 -4.33 17.72
C ASN A 121 7.21 -3.78 17.65
N HIS A 122 7.49 -2.86 16.73
CA HIS A 122 8.82 -2.30 16.53
C HIS A 122 9.32 -1.60 17.80
N ASN A 123 10.58 -1.86 18.18
CA ASN A 123 11.18 -1.34 19.41
C ASN A 123 10.31 -1.60 20.66
N LYS A 124 9.79 -2.83 20.81
CA LYS A 124 8.85 -3.23 21.88
C LYS A 124 7.59 -2.35 21.93
N GLY A 125 7.10 -1.94 20.75
CA GLY A 125 5.93 -1.07 20.57
C GLY A 125 6.14 0.41 20.86
N LYS A 126 7.36 0.84 21.22
CA LYS A 126 7.65 2.27 21.50
C LYS A 126 7.48 3.15 20.26
N THR A 127 7.84 2.64 19.08
CA THR A 127 7.75 3.42 17.84
C THR A 127 6.31 3.72 17.47
N PHE A 128 5.43 2.71 17.49
CA PHE A 128 4.02 2.91 17.18
C PHE A 128 3.31 3.80 18.20
N LYS A 129 3.57 3.59 19.50
CA LYS A 129 3.05 4.48 20.57
C LYS A 129 3.45 5.93 20.38
N ARG A 130 4.67 6.18 19.93
CA ARG A 130 5.13 7.53 19.62
C ARG A 130 4.36 8.12 18.43
N ILE A 131 4.25 7.37 17.33
CA ILE A 131 3.50 7.82 16.14
C ILE A 131 2.07 8.22 16.53
N LEU A 132 1.38 7.35 17.29
CA LEU A 132 0.05 7.65 17.81
C LEU A 132 0.05 8.90 18.68
N GLY A 133 0.99 9.03 19.64
CA GLY A 133 1.06 10.23 20.48
C GLY A 133 1.31 11.53 19.72
N GLU A 134 2.11 11.52 18.64
CA GLU A 134 2.32 12.70 17.79
C GLU A 134 1.04 13.06 16.99
N LEU A 135 0.30 12.06 16.53
CA LEU A 135 -0.98 12.26 15.82
C LEU A 135 -2.11 12.68 16.77
N GLU A 136 -2.21 12.06 17.94
CA GLU A 136 -3.17 12.39 19.00
C GLU A 136 -2.90 13.77 19.62
N SER A 137 -1.68 14.31 19.48
CA SER A 137 -1.36 15.68 19.87
C SER A 137 -1.94 16.74 18.93
N LEU A 138 -2.49 16.33 17.77
CA LEU A 138 -3.23 17.20 16.88
C LEU A 138 -4.65 17.38 17.45
N GLU A 139 -4.84 18.37 18.33
CA GLU A 139 -6.10 18.56 19.08
C GLU A 139 -7.37 18.72 18.21
N HIS A 140 -7.20 19.05 16.92
CA HIS A 140 -8.29 19.19 15.94
C HIS A 140 -8.52 17.94 15.09
N TYR A 141 -7.94 16.78 15.44
CA TYR A 141 -8.18 15.50 14.77
C TYR A 141 -8.63 14.39 15.73
N ASN A 142 -9.63 13.62 15.29
CA ASN A 142 -9.98 12.33 15.86
C ASN A 142 -9.20 11.21 15.17
N ILE A 143 -8.40 10.45 15.93
CA ILE A 143 -7.50 9.43 15.40
C ILE A 143 -8.06 8.02 15.63
N HIS A 144 -8.10 7.23 14.56
CA HIS A 144 -8.54 5.83 14.53
C HIS A 144 -7.44 4.97 13.92
N TRP A 145 -7.25 3.74 14.38
CA TRP A 145 -6.33 2.80 13.71
C TRP A 145 -6.78 1.36 13.87
N ASP A 146 -6.43 0.52 12.89
CA ASP A 146 -6.65 -0.92 12.96
C ASP A 146 -5.65 -1.69 12.07
N LEU A 147 -5.55 -3.00 12.29
CA LEU A 147 -4.77 -3.95 11.52
C LEU A 147 -5.67 -4.69 10.53
N LEU A 148 -5.64 -4.26 9.27
CA LEU A 148 -6.46 -4.84 8.21
C LEU A 148 -5.65 -5.83 7.37
N ASN A 149 -6.27 -6.91 6.90
CA ASN A 149 -5.63 -7.87 6.01
C ASN A 149 -6.35 -7.91 4.66
N THR A 150 -5.60 -7.73 3.56
CA THR A 150 -6.15 -7.69 2.19
C THR A 150 -7.08 -8.86 1.84
N LYS A 151 -6.81 -10.07 2.35
CA LYS A 151 -7.68 -11.26 2.18
C LYS A 151 -9.10 -11.09 2.72
N ASP A 152 -9.30 -10.18 3.67
CA ASP A 152 -10.59 -9.91 4.27
C ASP A 152 -11.38 -8.85 3.47
N TYR A 153 -10.85 -8.36 2.34
CA TYR A 153 -11.42 -7.29 1.51
C TYR A 153 -11.45 -7.65 0.02
N GLY A 154 -11.83 -8.88 -0.30
CA GLY A 154 -12.12 -9.30 -1.68
C GLY A 154 -10.90 -9.62 -2.57
N ILE A 155 -9.69 -9.70 -2.00
CA ILE A 155 -8.47 -10.05 -2.74
C ILE A 155 -7.74 -11.18 -2.01
N PRO A 156 -7.51 -12.36 -2.61
CA PRO A 156 -6.92 -13.53 -1.94
C PRO A 156 -5.40 -13.42 -1.71
N GLN A 157 -4.98 -12.38 -0.99
CA GLN A 157 -3.60 -12.12 -0.57
C GLN A 157 -3.55 -11.89 0.95
N SER A 158 -2.76 -12.68 1.66
CA SER A 158 -2.47 -12.42 3.07
C SER A 158 -1.45 -11.30 3.21
N ARG A 159 -1.94 -10.06 3.39
CA ARG A 159 -1.17 -8.83 3.52
C ARG A 159 -1.71 -7.99 4.69
N PRO A 160 -1.33 -8.31 5.94
CA PRO A 160 -1.73 -7.49 7.07
C PRO A 160 -0.95 -6.17 7.10
N ARG A 161 -1.67 -5.05 7.21
CA ARG A 161 -1.17 -3.68 7.26
C ARG A 161 -1.92 -2.87 8.31
N VAL A 162 -1.19 -1.97 8.96
CA VAL A 162 -1.77 -1.02 9.91
C VAL A 162 -2.26 0.17 9.10
N PHE A 163 -3.51 0.54 9.30
CA PHE A 163 -4.07 1.77 8.78
C PHE A 163 -4.38 2.70 9.94
N ILE A 164 -4.04 3.97 9.79
CA ILE A 164 -4.38 5.05 10.71
C ILE A 164 -5.20 6.07 9.93
N VAL A 165 -6.38 6.39 10.42
CA VAL A 165 -7.27 7.37 9.81
C VAL A 165 -7.49 8.50 10.80
N GLY A 166 -7.23 9.74 10.39
CA GLY A 166 -7.51 10.93 11.19
C GLY A 166 -8.57 11.78 10.52
N PHE A 167 -9.60 12.19 11.25
CA PHE A 167 -10.62 13.14 10.76
C PHE A 167 -10.53 14.46 11.49
N ARG A 168 -10.63 15.57 10.75
CA ARG A 168 -10.73 16.88 11.37
C ARG A 168 -12.03 16.96 12.15
N VAL A 169 -11.97 17.48 13.38
CA VAL A 169 -13.09 17.42 14.35
C VAL A 169 -14.35 18.11 13.83
N ASP A 170 -14.22 19.19 13.06
CA ASP A 170 -15.34 19.92 12.44
C ASP A 170 -15.99 19.17 11.26
N VAL A 171 -15.32 18.14 10.72
CA VAL A 171 -15.78 17.38 9.54
C VAL A 171 -16.35 16.02 9.93
N GLN A 172 -15.91 15.42 11.02
CA GLN A 172 -16.45 14.14 11.48
C GLN A 172 -17.81 14.33 12.16
N THR A 173 -18.89 14.10 11.43
CA THR A 173 -20.28 14.21 11.90
C THR A 173 -20.79 12.92 12.55
N GLY A 174 -20.21 11.76 12.19
CA GLY A 174 -20.63 10.44 12.66
C GLY A 174 -19.50 9.59 13.26
N PRO A 175 -19.84 8.43 13.87
CA PRO A 175 -18.84 7.47 14.30
C PRO A 175 -18.10 6.90 13.08
N PHE A 176 -16.79 6.65 13.24
CA PHE A 176 -16.01 5.92 12.26
C PHE A 176 -15.69 4.52 12.79
N ASN A 177 -15.94 3.50 11.97
CA ASN A 177 -15.46 2.14 12.19
C ASN A 177 -14.71 1.70 10.94
N PHE A 178 -13.68 0.87 11.12
CA PHE A 178 -13.03 0.24 9.98
C PHE A 178 -13.99 -0.73 9.28
N PRO A 179 -13.80 -0.96 7.97
CA PRO A 179 -14.73 -1.74 7.18
C PRO A 179 -14.85 -3.19 7.64
N GLU A 180 -16.07 -3.70 7.57
CA GLU A 180 -16.40 -5.10 7.78
C GLU A 180 -15.75 -5.99 6.71
N VAL A 181 -15.55 -7.26 7.05
CA VAL A 181 -14.95 -8.24 6.13
C VAL A 181 -15.86 -8.53 4.95
N LEU A 182 -15.26 -8.70 3.78
CA LEU A 182 -15.93 -9.08 2.53
C LEU A 182 -15.66 -10.54 2.18
N ASP A 183 -16.56 -11.10 1.39
CA ASP A 183 -16.33 -12.40 0.77
C ASP A 183 -15.10 -12.36 -0.13
N MET A 184 -14.28 -13.39 -0.03
CA MET A 184 -13.04 -13.53 -0.78
C MET A 184 -13.28 -14.42 -2.01
N PRO A 185 -12.97 -13.95 -3.23
CA PRO A 185 -13.04 -14.77 -4.44
C PRO A 185 -12.03 -15.93 -4.43
N ASP A 186 -12.21 -16.89 -5.34
CA ASP A 186 -11.24 -17.97 -5.52
C ASP A 186 -9.92 -17.39 -6.05
N ILE A 187 -8.80 -17.81 -5.45
CA ILE A 187 -7.46 -17.42 -5.88
C ILE A 187 -7.14 -17.83 -7.32
N HIS A 188 -7.77 -18.89 -7.83
CA HIS A 188 -7.56 -19.35 -9.20
C HIS A 188 -8.14 -18.40 -10.25
N ASP A 189 -9.10 -17.55 -9.87
CA ASP A 189 -9.66 -16.52 -10.76
C ASP A 189 -8.64 -15.42 -11.11
N TYR A 190 -7.54 -15.34 -10.34
CA TYR A 190 -6.45 -14.38 -10.55
C TYR A 190 -5.36 -14.90 -11.48
N ILE A 191 -5.48 -16.13 -12.02
CA ILE A 191 -4.51 -16.70 -12.96
C ILE A 191 -4.79 -16.20 -14.37
N ASP A 192 -3.76 -15.62 -15.00
CA ASP A 192 -3.80 -15.22 -16.40
C ASP A 192 -3.74 -16.47 -17.29
N GLN A 193 -4.90 -16.79 -17.89
CA GLN A 193 -5.06 -17.97 -18.72
C GLN A 193 -4.38 -17.83 -20.09
N GLU A 194 -4.14 -16.61 -20.56
CA GLU A 194 -3.57 -16.34 -21.88
C GLU A 194 -2.03 -16.32 -21.87
N ASP A 195 -1.43 -16.13 -20.69
CA ASP A 195 0.03 -16.09 -20.55
C ASP A 195 0.65 -17.50 -20.60
N ASN A 196 1.42 -17.72 -21.67
CA ASN A 196 2.20 -18.93 -21.93
C ASN A 196 3.71 -18.69 -21.81
N SER A 197 4.13 -17.61 -21.14
CA SER A 197 5.53 -17.32 -20.90
C SER A 197 6.20 -18.44 -20.11
N SER A 198 7.44 -18.73 -20.44
CA SER A 198 8.26 -19.68 -19.70
C SER A 198 9.60 -19.05 -19.35
N ARG A 199 9.99 -19.20 -18.10
CA ARG A 199 11.29 -18.77 -17.58
C ARG A 199 11.87 -19.93 -16.80
N ALA A 200 13.13 -20.25 -17.07
CA ALA A 200 13.84 -21.30 -16.35
C ALA A 200 13.76 -21.05 -14.84
N LEU A 201 13.55 -22.13 -14.09
CA LEU A 201 13.62 -22.09 -12.65
C LEU A 201 15.01 -21.63 -12.21
N PRO A 202 15.11 -20.77 -11.17
CA PRO A 202 16.40 -20.42 -10.62
C PRO A 202 17.16 -21.70 -10.25
N PRO A 203 18.47 -21.81 -10.54
CA PRO A 203 19.24 -23.03 -10.27
C PRO A 203 19.16 -23.51 -8.82
N ARG A 204 18.82 -22.60 -7.90
CA ARG A 204 18.63 -22.88 -6.46
C ARG A 204 17.32 -23.61 -6.15
N VAL A 205 16.27 -23.41 -6.96
CA VAL A 205 15.01 -24.17 -6.90
C VAL A 205 15.17 -25.53 -7.54
N ALA A 206 15.83 -25.56 -8.72
CA ALA A 206 15.97 -26.77 -9.51
C ALA A 206 16.81 -27.87 -8.85
N LYS A 207 17.63 -27.53 -7.84
CA LYS A 207 18.53 -28.47 -7.14
C LYS A 207 17.90 -29.14 -5.93
N VAL A 208 16.77 -28.65 -5.45
CA VAL A 208 16.03 -29.21 -4.32
C VAL A 208 14.77 -29.82 -4.91
N ASN A 209 14.29 -30.95 -4.39
CA ASN A 209 12.94 -31.48 -4.70
C ASN A 209 11.83 -30.57 -4.12
N TYR A 210 12.01 -29.25 -4.26
CA TYR A 210 11.16 -28.19 -3.71
C TYR A 210 9.78 -28.21 -4.34
N MET A 211 9.70 -28.56 -5.64
CA MET A 211 8.42 -28.72 -6.33
C MET A 211 7.56 -29.81 -5.71
N ASP A 212 8.15 -30.89 -5.18
CA ASP A 212 7.41 -31.97 -4.53
C ASP A 212 6.78 -31.54 -3.20
N THR A 213 7.17 -30.37 -2.67
CA THR A 213 6.63 -29.82 -1.41
C THR A 213 5.47 -28.85 -1.62
N ILE A 214 5.18 -28.48 -2.87
CA ILE A 214 4.11 -27.54 -3.22
C ILE A 214 2.78 -28.31 -3.20
N PRO A 215 1.75 -27.82 -2.47
CA PRO A 215 0.42 -28.40 -2.51
C PRO A 215 -0.15 -28.44 -3.93
N ILE A 216 -0.83 -29.52 -4.29
CA ILE A 216 -1.36 -29.72 -5.65
C ILE A 216 -2.45 -28.71 -6.03
N ASP A 217 -3.18 -28.23 -5.03
CA ASP A 217 -4.24 -27.23 -5.13
C ASP A 217 -3.72 -25.79 -5.04
N ALA A 218 -2.41 -25.58 -4.90
CA ALA A 218 -1.83 -24.25 -4.82
C ALA A 218 -2.08 -23.47 -6.12
N ALA A 219 -2.43 -22.17 -5.99
CA ALA A 219 -2.48 -21.27 -7.13
C ALA A 219 -1.15 -20.53 -7.31
N PHE A 220 -0.70 -19.85 -6.24
CA PHE A 220 0.55 -19.08 -6.24
C PHE A 220 1.40 -19.43 -5.02
N VAL A 221 2.69 -19.62 -5.24
CA VAL A 221 3.68 -19.78 -4.16
C VAL A 221 4.82 -18.79 -4.33
N ASP A 222 5.31 -18.20 -3.24
CA ASP A 222 6.41 -17.25 -3.29
C ASP A 222 7.75 -17.96 -3.10
N PHE A 223 8.50 -17.97 -4.18
CA PHE A 223 9.81 -18.55 -4.27
C PHE A 223 10.85 -17.71 -3.52
N SER A 224 10.64 -16.42 -3.25
CA SER A 224 11.62 -15.63 -2.49
C SER A 224 11.87 -16.10 -1.03
N LEU A 225 11.07 -17.03 -0.50
CA LEU A 225 11.07 -17.49 0.90
C LEU A 225 11.83 -18.80 1.16
N TYR A 226 12.72 -19.26 0.26
CA TYR A 226 13.31 -20.61 0.24
C TYR A 226 13.98 -21.10 1.55
N GLY A 227 14.02 -22.43 1.72
CA GLY A 227 14.85 -23.16 2.69
C GLY A 227 14.06 -23.86 3.80
N HIS A 228 12.91 -23.31 4.18
CA HIS A 228 11.99 -23.86 5.19
C HIS A 228 10.52 -23.50 4.89
N SER A 229 10.20 -23.15 3.65
CA SER A 229 8.88 -22.63 3.29
C SER A 229 7.86 -23.76 3.27
N HIS A 230 6.91 -23.73 4.19
CA HIS A 230 5.62 -24.40 4.02
C HIS A 230 4.68 -23.42 3.30
N PHE A 231 3.83 -23.94 2.41
CA PHE A 231 2.83 -23.15 1.68
C PHE A 231 1.43 -23.43 2.24
N PRO A 232 1.15 -23.12 3.52
CA PRO A 232 -0.18 -23.36 4.07
C PRO A 232 -1.19 -22.48 3.35
N ASN A 233 -2.34 -23.06 3.02
CA ASN A 233 -3.46 -22.37 2.38
C ASN A 233 -3.15 -21.74 1.02
N SER A 234 -2.09 -22.18 0.32
CA SER A 234 -1.72 -21.62 -0.99
C SER A 234 -2.75 -21.90 -2.10
N GLY A 235 -3.70 -22.81 -1.88
CA GLY A 235 -4.88 -22.99 -2.72
C GLY A 235 -6.03 -22.04 -2.41
N THR A 236 -5.89 -21.16 -1.42
CA THR A 236 -6.92 -20.20 -1.00
C THR A 236 -6.41 -18.77 -0.96
N VAL A 237 -5.16 -18.55 -0.52
CA VAL A 237 -4.55 -17.22 -0.41
C VAL A 237 -3.09 -17.25 -0.84
N CYS A 238 -2.65 -16.21 -1.57
CA CYS A 238 -1.23 -16.02 -1.82
C CYS A 238 -0.58 -15.33 -0.61
N SER A 239 0.72 -15.54 -0.46
CA SER A 239 1.52 -14.84 0.55
C SER A 239 1.63 -13.33 0.26
N CYS A 240 1.99 -12.55 1.28
CA CYS A 240 2.21 -11.10 1.16
C CYS A 240 3.19 -10.79 0.00
N ILE A 241 2.70 -10.10 -1.03
CA ILE A 241 3.52 -9.67 -2.17
C ILE A 241 4.44 -8.53 -1.72
N CYS A 242 5.74 -8.80 -1.66
CA CYS A 242 6.75 -7.84 -1.25
C CYS A 242 7.60 -7.41 -2.45
N ARG A 243 8.43 -6.36 -2.28
CA ARG A 243 9.36 -5.86 -3.33
C ARG A 243 10.21 -6.94 -4.02
N LYS A 244 10.52 -8.04 -3.33
CA LYS A 244 11.37 -9.13 -3.83
C LYS A 244 10.62 -10.43 -4.09
N SER A 245 9.29 -10.42 -3.99
CA SER A 245 8.48 -11.61 -4.19
C SER A 245 8.66 -12.16 -5.60
N GLU A 246 8.85 -13.46 -5.68
CA GLU A 246 8.92 -14.21 -6.92
C GLU A 246 7.78 -15.22 -6.91
N LEU A 247 6.58 -14.79 -7.29
CA LEU A 247 5.43 -15.68 -7.34
C LEU A 247 5.57 -16.67 -8.49
N TRP A 248 5.38 -17.93 -8.17
CA TRP A 248 5.27 -19.03 -9.10
C TRP A 248 3.79 -19.41 -9.21
N CYS A 249 3.25 -19.35 -10.42
CA CYS A 249 1.92 -19.85 -10.75
C CYS A 249 2.01 -21.36 -10.94
N VAL A 250 1.42 -22.10 -10.00
CA VAL A 250 1.54 -23.56 -9.93
C VAL A 250 0.78 -24.24 -11.07
N PRO A 251 -0.50 -23.90 -11.36
CA PRO A 251 -1.25 -24.56 -12.44
C PRO A 251 -0.64 -24.34 -13.83
N LYS A 252 -0.01 -23.17 -14.06
CA LYS A 252 0.60 -22.82 -15.36
C LYS A 252 2.09 -23.16 -15.43
N GLN A 253 2.69 -23.62 -14.33
CA GLN A 253 4.12 -23.92 -14.21
C GLN A 253 5.03 -22.82 -14.78
N ARG A 254 4.75 -21.57 -14.41
CA ARG A 254 5.54 -20.39 -14.79
C ARG A 254 5.60 -19.38 -13.66
N PHE A 255 6.48 -18.40 -13.78
CA PHE A 255 6.41 -17.23 -12.89
C PHE A 255 5.17 -16.41 -13.20
N ALA A 256 4.55 -15.89 -12.15
CA ALA A 256 3.39 -15.03 -12.33
C ALA A 256 3.80 -13.72 -13.01
N ASN A 257 2.96 -13.22 -13.91
CA ASN A 257 3.20 -12.01 -14.68
C ASN A 257 2.74 -10.75 -13.93
N CYS A 258 3.03 -9.57 -14.47
CA CYS A 258 2.66 -8.32 -13.81
C CYS A 258 1.13 -8.11 -13.68
N LYS A 259 0.32 -8.64 -14.59
CA LYS A 259 -1.14 -8.53 -14.50
C LYS A 259 -1.68 -9.31 -13.31
N GLU A 260 -1.18 -10.52 -13.07
CA GLU A 260 -1.54 -11.34 -11.91
C GLU A 260 -1.09 -10.68 -10.59
N TYR A 261 0.09 -10.04 -10.58
CA TYR A 261 0.53 -9.25 -9.41
C TYR A 261 -0.36 -8.02 -9.17
N LEU A 262 -0.75 -7.31 -10.23
CA LEU A 262 -1.61 -6.12 -10.15
C LEU A 262 -3.01 -6.48 -9.66
N SER A 263 -3.61 -7.53 -10.21
CA SER A 263 -4.94 -8.01 -9.81
C SER A 263 -4.94 -8.46 -8.34
N LEU A 264 -3.90 -9.17 -7.90
CA LEU A 264 -3.71 -9.54 -6.50
C LEU A 264 -3.45 -8.35 -5.55
N GLN A 265 -3.38 -7.12 -6.05
CA GLN A 265 -3.34 -5.87 -5.26
C GLN A 265 -4.55 -4.96 -5.54
N GLY A 266 -5.52 -5.41 -6.35
CA GLY A 266 -6.75 -4.69 -6.67
C GLY A 266 -6.65 -3.67 -7.79
N PHE A 267 -5.55 -3.67 -8.56
CA PHE A 267 -5.40 -2.81 -9.74
C PHE A 267 -6.14 -3.42 -10.96
N PRO A 268 -6.66 -2.57 -11.86
CA PRO A 268 -7.40 -3.03 -13.02
C PRO A 268 -6.47 -3.63 -14.10
N SER A 269 -7.04 -4.42 -15.00
CA SER A 269 -6.31 -5.12 -16.06
C SER A 269 -5.76 -4.20 -17.15
N ASP A 270 -6.29 -2.98 -17.26
CA ASP A 270 -5.85 -1.95 -18.21
C ASP A 270 -4.78 -1.01 -17.63
N PHE A 271 -4.30 -1.25 -16.40
CA PHE A 271 -3.18 -0.54 -15.81
C PHE A 271 -1.94 -0.64 -16.72
N LYS A 272 -1.44 0.52 -17.17
CA LYS A 272 -0.35 0.61 -18.14
C LYS A 272 0.99 0.33 -17.48
N GLN A 273 1.60 -0.77 -17.88
CA GLN A 273 2.98 -1.07 -17.54
C GLN A 273 3.95 -0.30 -18.47
N VAL A 274 4.69 0.66 -17.90
CA VAL A 274 5.67 1.49 -18.64
C VAL A 274 7.13 1.27 -18.21
N VAL A 275 7.35 0.33 -17.29
CA VAL A 275 8.67 -0.07 -16.79
C VAL A 275 8.86 -1.58 -16.94
N SER A 276 10.11 -2.05 -16.82
CA SER A 276 10.41 -3.49 -16.86
C SER A 276 9.64 -4.28 -15.80
N ASP A 277 9.36 -5.56 -16.05
CA ASP A 277 8.69 -6.45 -15.09
C ASP A 277 9.31 -6.43 -13.70
N THR A 278 10.64 -6.39 -13.61
CA THR A 278 11.36 -6.33 -12.33
C THR A 278 11.01 -5.05 -11.55
N GLN A 279 10.95 -3.91 -12.22
CA GLN A 279 10.57 -2.64 -11.58
C GLN A 279 9.08 -2.62 -11.24
N MET A 280 8.23 -3.13 -12.14
CA MET A 280 6.78 -3.18 -11.92
C MET A 280 6.43 -4.04 -10.70
N LYS A 281 6.95 -5.28 -10.62
CA LYS A 281 6.76 -6.16 -9.47
C LYS A 281 7.26 -5.54 -8.16
N ARG A 282 8.37 -4.79 -8.20
CA ARG A 282 8.85 -4.03 -7.03
C ARG A 282 7.86 -2.96 -6.60
N GLN A 283 7.32 -2.18 -7.54
CA GLN A 283 6.33 -1.15 -7.26
C GLN A 283 5.06 -1.75 -6.66
N ILE A 284 4.55 -2.82 -7.26
CA ILE A 284 3.36 -3.54 -6.77
C ILE A 284 3.57 -4.07 -5.35
N GLY A 285 4.74 -4.66 -5.07
CA GLY A 285 5.06 -5.16 -3.73
C GLY A 285 5.12 -4.07 -2.65
N ASN A 286 5.46 -2.84 -3.04
CA ASN A 286 5.46 -1.67 -2.17
C ASN A 286 4.10 -0.95 -2.09
N SER A 287 3.18 -1.22 -3.02
CA SER A 287 1.87 -0.58 -3.06
C SER A 287 0.97 -0.98 -1.89
N MET A 288 0.04 -0.10 -1.52
CA MET A 288 -1.14 -0.47 -0.74
C MET A 288 -2.05 -1.38 -1.58
N SER A 289 -2.96 -2.09 -0.92
CA SER A 289 -4.05 -2.81 -1.57
C SER A 289 -5.15 -1.81 -1.92
N VAL A 290 -5.55 -1.76 -3.19
CA VAL A 290 -6.60 -0.87 -3.67
C VAL A 290 -7.92 -1.20 -3.00
N ASN A 291 -8.31 -2.47 -2.92
CA ASN A 291 -9.59 -2.89 -2.32
C ASN A 291 -9.71 -2.48 -0.84
N VAL A 292 -8.63 -2.58 -0.06
CA VAL A 292 -8.66 -2.12 1.34
C VAL A 292 -8.92 -0.61 1.40
N LEU A 293 -8.28 0.17 0.53
CA LEU A 293 -8.52 1.62 0.45
C LEU A 293 -9.93 1.95 -0.03
N VAL A 294 -10.48 1.18 -0.98
CA VAL A 294 -11.88 1.32 -1.43
C VAL A 294 -12.82 1.22 -0.23
N GLU A 295 -12.67 0.19 0.60
CA GLU A 295 -13.56 0.02 1.76
C GLU A 295 -13.31 1.08 2.86
N ILE A 296 -12.05 1.47 3.11
CA ILE A 296 -11.75 2.57 4.04
C ILE A 296 -12.39 3.88 3.55
N PHE A 297 -12.28 4.21 2.27
CA PHE A 297 -12.87 5.44 1.72
C PHE A 297 -14.39 5.45 1.86
N LYS A 298 -15.09 4.31 1.69
CA LYS A 298 -16.54 4.22 1.94
C LYS A 298 -16.89 4.59 3.38
N GLU A 299 -16.17 4.02 4.36
CA GLU A 299 -16.40 4.35 5.77
C GLU A 299 -16.01 5.80 6.11
N CYS A 300 -14.97 6.35 5.45
CA CYS A 300 -14.63 7.76 5.58
C CYS A 300 -15.74 8.67 5.07
N MET A 301 -16.35 8.36 3.93
CA MET A 301 -17.47 9.17 3.40
C MET A 301 -18.66 9.13 4.36
N LYS A 302 -19.03 7.95 4.87
CA LYS A 302 -20.13 7.80 5.85
C LYS A 302 -19.89 8.59 7.14
N ALA A 303 -18.64 8.66 7.62
CA ALA A 303 -18.31 9.38 8.85
C ALA A 303 -18.36 10.92 8.70
N MET A 304 -18.42 11.44 7.47
CA MET A 304 -18.51 12.86 7.15
C MET A 304 -19.89 13.31 6.65
N GLU A 305 -20.84 12.38 6.50
CA GLU A 305 -22.25 12.64 6.14
C GLU A 305 -23.09 12.96 7.38
#